data_AF-A6DU53-F1
#
_entry.id   AF-A6DU53-F1
#
_cell.length_a   1.000
_cell.length_b   1.000
_cell.length_c   1.000
_cell.angle_alpha   90.00
_cell.angle_beta   90.00
_cell.angle_gamma   90.00
#
_symmetry.space_group_name_H-M   'P 1'
#
loop_
_entity.id
_entity.type
_entity.pdbx_description
1 polymer ?
#
loop_
_entity_poly.entity_id
_entity_poly.type
_entity_poly.pdbx_seq_one_letter_code
_entity_poly.pdbx_strand_id
1 'polypeptide(L)'
;EYQGRVRLSKRGRSLARKVLSLVVLPLTTQKALYGPDYHRIKTQKDKPGKLVMCIFMKRFLKSFFGIYRSHQSFDSRRLFIDRGSYEKLNSQEVLEAIS
;
A
#
# COMPACT_ATOMS: atom_id res chain seq x y z
N GLU A 1 -19.00 22.39 25.66
CA GLU A 1 -18.29 22.15 24.38
C GLU A 1 -18.30 20.65 24.05
N TYR A 2 -19.02 20.24 23.01
CA TYR A 2 -19.07 18.82 22.62
C TYR A 2 -17.89 18.49 21.70
N GLN A 3 -16.78 18.04 22.28
CA GLN A 3 -15.64 17.52 21.51
C GLN A 3 -16.01 16.13 20.94
N GLY A 4 -16.64 16.13 19.77
CA GLY A 4 -16.99 14.92 19.05
C GLY A 4 -15.73 14.10 18.75
N ARG A 5 -15.54 13.00 19.49
CA ARG A 5 -14.49 12.01 19.22
C ARG A 5 -14.50 11.67 17.73
N VAL A 6 -13.36 11.80 17.05
CA VAL A 6 -13.21 11.50 15.62
C VAL A 6 -13.55 10.02 15.39
N ARG A 7 -14.83 9.74 15.11
CA ARG A 7 -15.33 8.40 14.82
C ARG A 7 -15.18 8.12 13.33
N LEU A 8 -14.66 6.94 12.98
CA LEU A 8 -14.76 6.46 11.61
C LEU A 8 -16.25 6.36 11.25
N SER A 9 -16.68 7.11 10.22
CA SER A 9 -18.08 7.06 9.77
C SER A 9 -18.46 5.65 9.31
N LYS A 10 -19.75 5.29 9.36
CA LYS A 10 -20.27 3.95 9.00
C LYS A 10 -19.87 3.50 7.57
N ARG A 11 -19.64 4.46 6.67
CA ARG A 11 -19.18 4.23 5.29
C ARG A 11 -17.68 4.45 5.13
N GLY A 12 -16.96 4.91 6.15
CA GLY A 12 -15.60 5.44 6.06
C GLY A 12 -15.54 6.79 5.33
N ARG A 13 -14.34 7.34 5.17
CA ARG A 13 -14.12 8.61 4.45
C ARG A 13 -14.18 8.36 2.94
N SER A 14 -15.34 8.53 2.32
CA SER A 14 -15.57 8.37 0.88
C SER A 14 -14.63 9.24 0.04
N LEU A 15 -14.46 10.51 0.45
CA LEU A 15 -13.52 11.44 -0.18
C LEU A 15 -12.08 10.91 -0.15
N ALA A 16 -11.63 10.37 0.98
CA ALA A 16 -10.30 9.79 1.10
C ALA A 16 -10.10 8.60 0.15
N ARG A 17 -11.12 7.75 -0.02
CA ARG A 17 -11.07 6.67 -1.02
C ARG A 17 -11.00 7.20 -2.45
N LYS A 18 -11.73 8.28 -2.76
CA LYS A 18 -11.67 8.93 -4.08
C LYS A 18 -10.27 9.48 -4.36
N VAL A 19 -9.72 10.25 -3.43
CA VAL A 19 -8.35 10.78 -3.53
C VAL A 19 -7.35 9.64 -3.70
N LEU A 20 -7.45 8.61 -2.86
CA LEU A 20 -6.57 7.45 -2.94
C LEU A 20 -6.68 6.70 -4.28
N SER A 21 -7.87 6.62 -4.87
CA SER A 21 -8.04 6.03 -6.20
C SER A 21 -7.38 6.85 -7.30
N LEU A 22 -7.45 8.19 -7.22
CA LEU A 22 -6.82 9.09 -8.18
C LEU A 22 -5.29 9.02 -8.10
N VAL A 23 -4.74 8.89 -6.89
CA VAL A 23 -3.28 8.71 -6.69
C VAL A 23 -2.80 7.37 -7.23
N VAL A 24 -3.55 6.29 -6.99
CA VAL A 24 -3.11 4.92 -7.31
C VAL A 24 -3.34 4.56 -8.78
N LEU A 25 -4.36 5.13 -9.43
CA LEU A 25 -4.68 4.85 -10.83
C LEU A 25 -3.48 4.97 -11.79
N PRO A 26 -2.71 6.07 -11.83
CA PRO A 26 -1.55 6.17 -12.72
C PRO A 26 -0.46 5.15 -12.37
N LEU A 27 -0.36 4.74 -11.10
CA LEU A 27 0.63 3.75 -10.63
C LEU A 27 0.30 2.33 -11.08
N THR A 28 -0.92 2.07 -11.56
CA THR A 28 -1.37 0.74 -12.03
C THR A 28 -1.27 0.55 -13.54
N THR A 29 -0.76 1.54 -14.28
CA THR A 29 -0.45 1.40 -15.71
C THR A 29 0.66 0.37 -15.92
N GLN A 30 0.68 -0.33 -17.07
CA GLN A 30 1.51 -1.52 -17.30
C GLN A 30 2.99 -1.40 -16.90
N LYS A 31 3.61 -0.22 -17.13
CA LYS A 31 5.03 0.05 -16.85
C LYS A 31 5.27 0.81 -15.54
N ALA A 32 4.22 1.19 -14.83
CA ALA A 32 4.33 1.90 -13.57
C ALA A 32 4.53 0.93 -12.39
N LEU A 33 4.78 1.50 -11.21
CA LEU A 33 5.12 0.78 -9.99
C LEU A 33 4.27 -0.48 -9.78
N TYR A 34 2.94 -0.35 -9.80
CA TYR A 34 2.04 -1.48 -9.55
C TYR A 34 1.58 -2.21 -10.81
N GLY A 35 1.95 -1.73 -11.99
CA GLY A 35 1.49 -2.26 -13.28
C GLY A 35 1.66 -3.77 -13.45
N PRO A 36 2.90 -4.29 -13.36
CA PRO A 36 3.16 -5.71 -13.59
C PRO A 36 2.31 -6.61 -12.68
N ASP A 37 2.23 -6.28 -11.40
CA ASP A 37 1.44 -7.00 -10.42
C ASP A 37 -0.07 -6.84 -10.62
N TYR A 38 -0.52 -5.63 -10.95
CA TYR A 38 -1.93 -5.32 -11.16
C TYR A 38 -2.49 -6.14 -12.30
N HIS A 39 -1.79 -6.12 -13.45
CA HIS A 39 -2.18 -6.87 -14.63
C HIS A 39 -2.04 -8.37 -14.40
N ARG A 40 -1.00 -8.84 -13.72
CA ARG A 40 -0.88 -10.25 -13.31
C ARG A 40 -2.09 -10.73 -12.51
N ILE A 41 -2.47 -10.01 -11.45
CA ILE A 41 -3.60 -10.40 -10.59
C ILE A 41 -4.93 -10.30 -11.33
N LYS A 42 -5.11 -9.28 -12.17
CA LYS A 42 -6.32 -9.08 -12.96
C LYS A 42 -6.52 -10.21 -13.96
N THR A 43 -5.47 -10.60 -14.68
CA THR A 43 -5.54 -11.64 -15.73
C THR A 43 -5.57 -13.05 -15.14
N GLN A 44 -4.76 -13.36 -14.12
CA GLN A 44 -4.64 -14.74 -13.60
C GLN A 44 -5.79 -15.18 -12.70
N LYS A 45 -6.43 -14.24 -11.98
CA LYS A 45 -7.46 -14.56 -10.97
C LYS A 45 -8.86 -14.13 -11.38
N ASP A 46 -9.02 -13.67 -12.63
CA ASP A 46 -10.25 -13.08 -13.19
C ASP A 46 -10.99 -12.18 -12.19
N LYS A 47 -10.22 -11.33 -11.50
CA LYS A 47 -10.78 -10.51 -10.41
C LYS A 47 -11.38 -9.23 -10.99
N PRO A 48 -12.56 -8.80 -10.48
CA PRO A 48 -13.16 -7.55 -10.93
C PRO A 48 -12.21 -6.38 -10.65
N GLY A 49 -12.04 -5.50 -11.63
CA GLY A 49 -11.04 -4.42 -11.58
C GLY A 49 -11.18 -3.51 -10.36
N LYS A 50 -12.42 -3.27 -9.87
CA LYS A 50 -12.67 -2.52 -8.63
C LYS A 50 -12.06 -3.18 -7.40
N LEU A 51 -12.13 -4.51 -7.30
CA LEU A 51 -11.54 -5.27 -6.20
C LEU A 51 -10.02 -5.23 -6.28
N VAL A 52 -9.45 -5.37 -7.48
CA VAL A 52 -8.00 -5.25 -7.69
C VAL A 52 -7.52 -3.86 -7.30
N MET A 53 -8.19 -2.79 -7.74
CA MET A 53 -7.86 -1.41 -7.31
C MET A 53 -7.90 -1.25 -5.80
N CYS A 54 -8.91 -1.78 -5.11
CA CYS A 54 -8.97 -1.76 -3.65
C CYS A 54 -7.76 -2.43 -2.99
N ILE A 55 -7.22 -3.50 -3.56
CA ILE A 55 -6.01 -4.17 -3.06
C ILE A 55 -4.81 -3.21 -3.17
N PHE A 56 -4.60 -2.58 -4.33
CA PHE A 56 -3.47 -1.67 -4.53
C PHE A 56 -3.61 -0.36 -3.77
N MET A 57 -4.82 0.14 -3.59
CA MET A 57 -5.10 1.28 -2.70
C MET A 57 -4.70 0.98 -1.25
N LYS A 58 -5.02 -0.21 -0.74
CA LYS A 58 -4.57 -0.64 0.59
C LYS A 58 -3.06 -0.83 0.66
N ARG A 59 -2.44 -1.39 -0.39
CA ARG A 59 -0.99 -1.59 -0.47
C ARG A 59 -0.25 -0.26 -0.43
N PHE A 60 -0.67 0.70 -1.26
CA PHE A 60 -0.15 2.06 -1.25
C PHE A 60 -0.24 2.69 0.13
N LEU A 61 -1.41 2.66 0.76
CA LEU A 61 -1.61 3.29 2.07
C LEU A 61 -0.71 2.70 3.15
N LYS A 62 -0.55 1.36 3.16
CA LYS A 62 0.36 0.67 4.09
C LYS A 62 1.81 1.07 3.87
N SER A 63 2.25 1.09 2.62
CA SER A 63 3.64 1.46 2.29
C SER A 63 3.91 2.93 2.56
N PHE A 64 2.98 3.82 2.20
CA PHE A 64 3.08 5.25 2.49
C PHE A 64 3.20 5.51 3.99
N PHE A 65 2.34 4.88 4.79
CA PHE A 65 2.41 5.00 6.25
C PHE A 65 3.66 4.34 6.84
N GLY A 66 4.10 3.21 6.28
CA GLY A 66 5.32 2.52 6.68
C GLY A 66 6.57 3.38 6.47
N ILE A 67 6.70 3.98 5.28
CA ILE A 67 7.81 4.90 4.93
C ILE A 67 7.82 6.10 5.87
N TYR A 68 6.65 6.72 6.09
CA TYR A 68 6.53 7.84 7.02
C TYR A 68 7.00 7.48 8.43
N ARG A 69 6.62 6.29 8.92
CA ARG A 69 6.97 5.84 10.28
C ARG A 69 8.42 5.38 10.40
N SER A 70 9.02 4.84 9.34
CA SER A 70 10.39 4.30 9.39
C SER A 70 11.47 5.36 9.23
N HIS A 71 11.12 6.60 8.88
CA HIS A 71 12.07 7.68 8.54
C HIS A 71 13.09 7.29 7.46
N GLN A 72 12.78 6.26 6.68
CA GLN A 72 13.66 5.75 5.63
C GLN A 72 13.17 6.23 4.26
N SER A 73 14.11 6.35 3.32
CA SER A 73 13.80 6.65 1.93
C SER A 73 12.91 5.57 1.30
N PHE A 74 12.18 5.97 0.25
CA PHE A 74 11.39 5.05 -0.55
C PHE A 74 12.27 3.97 -1.18
N ASP A 75 11.93 2.70 -0.96
CA ASP A 75 12.51 1.54 -1.68
C ASP A 75 11.38 0.79 -2.37
N SER A 76 11.47 0.70 -3.70
CA SER A 76 10.48 0.03 -4.53
C SER A 76 10.35 -1.45 -4.20
N ARG A 77 11.44 -2.13 -3.80
CA ARG A 77 11.46 -3.56 -3.49
C ARG A 77 10.57 -3.91 -2.30
N ARG A 78 10.45 -3.00 -1.33
CA ARG A 78 9.63 -3.17 -0.11
C ARG A 78 8.13 -3.18 -0.37
N LEU A 79 7.67 -2.66 -1.50
CA LEU A 79 6.24 -2.62 -1.86
C LEU A 79 5.69 -3.97 -2.37
N PHE A 80 6.58 -4.85 -2.83
CA PHE A 80 6.22 -6.10 -3.48
C PHE A 80 6.54 -7.33 -2.64
N ILE A 81 7.10 -7.15 -1.44
CA ILE A 81 7.39 -8.25 -0.52
C ILE A 81 6.08 -8.94 -0.15
N ASP A 82 5.95 -10.18 -0.63
CA ASP A 82 4.83 -11.06 -0.38
C ASP A 82 4.81 -11.47 1.09
N ARG A 83 3.62 -11.81 1.59
CA ARG A 83 3.30 -12.03 3.03
C ARG A 83 4.12 -13.14 3.72
N GLY A 84 4.96 -13.87 2.99
CA GLY A 84 5.83 -14.93 3.52
C GLY A 84 7.23 -14.46 3.95
N SER A 85 7.68 -13.27 3.56
CA SER A 85 9.04 -12.79 3.84
C SER A 85 9.00 -11.46 4.60
N TYR A 86 8.31 -11.44 5.74
CA TYR A 86 8.55 -10.37 6.72
C TYR A 86 9.92 -10.61 7.36
N GLU A 87 10.99 -10.10 6.76
CA GLU A 87 12.16 -9.79 7.57
C GLU A 87 11.74 -8.68 8.53
N LYS A 88 11.74 -9.02 9.82
CA LYS A 88 11.47 -8.04 10.87
C LYS A 88 12.58 -6.99 10.75
N LEU A 89 12.22 -5.71 10.61
CA LEU A 89 13.18 -4.59 10.61
C LEU A 89 14.02 -4.47 11.91
N ASN A 90 13.81 -5.36 12.89
CA ASN A 90 14.50 -5.43 14.17
C ASN A 90 15.24 -6.77 14.37
N SER A 91 15.43 -7.63 13.36
CA SER A 91 16.34 -8.77 13.51
C SER A 91 17.78 -8.25 13.55
N GLN A 92 18.53 -8.69 14.56
CA GLN A 92 19.92 -8.31 14.84
C GLN A 92 20.81 -8.31 13.56
N GLU A 93 20.57 -9.27 12.65
CA GLU A 93 21.29 -9.47 11.39
C GLU A 93 21.23 -8.26 10.43
N VAL A 94 20.15 -7.48 10.42
CA VAL A 94 20.01 -6.31 9.53
C VAL A 94 20.73 -5.08 10.11
N LEU A 95 20.89 -5.01 11.44
CA LEU A 95 21.63 -3.93 12.09
C LEU A 95 23.15 -4.13 11.94
N GLU A 96 23.61 -5.40 11.92
CA GLU A 96 25.02 -5.74 11.67
C GLU A 96 25.44 -5.50 10.22
N ALA A 97 24.54 -5.63 9.25
CA ALA A 97 24.82 -5.35 7.85
C ALA A 97 24.89 -3.84 7.50
N ILE A 98 24.52 -2.97 8.44
CA ILE A 98 24.53 -1.50 8.29
C ILE A 98 25.66 -0.86 9.13
N SER A 99 26.35 -1.63 9.97
CA SER A 99 27.58 -1.23 10.69
C SER A 99 28.83 -1.51 9.89
#